data_AF-A0A1I2CG45-F1
#
_entry.id   AF-A0A1I2CG45-F1
#
_cell.length_a   1.000
_cell.length_b   1.000
_cell.length_c   1.000
_cell.angle_alpha   90.00
_cell.angle_beta   90.00
_cell.angle_gamma   90.00
#
_symmetry.space_group_name_H-M   'P 1'
#
loop_
_entity.id
_entity.type
_entity.pdbx_description
1 polymer ?
#
loop_
_entity_poly.entity_id
_entity_poly.type
_entity_poly.pdbx_seq_one_letter_code
_entity_poly.pdbx_strand_id
1 'polypeptide(L)'
;MPAPQGVLNADYTVKQYKTPTIGRAGGVITGQIVIGFPSVTGNFAALTNANASNYTILSYDNAKRNGSPAPYHSIVEDVRSLPATGIPYSSKDNIKQGQLEQRRYYGSDGKAELDIDYTNHGNAQINPNVPHRHDWNYNNKPQRGPWYIVETDLHYSYSQLVEDLNTGHEVSFTFVNVKYYITQNQGSWYLTKLGESVPLQSASTPSELLTLATLNNESLQTLFNNGSLVDISVY
;
A
#
# COMPACT_ATOMS: atom_id res chain seq x y z
N MET A 1 10.82 -27.41 41.32
CA MET A 1 11.17 -26.34 40.38
C MET A 1 10.28 -26.50 39.15
N PRO A 2 9.46 -25.51 38.76
CA PRO A 2 8.66 -25.58 37.54
C PRO A 2 9.42 -25.01 36.33
N ALA A 3 9.10 -25.52 35.13
CA ALA A 3 9.56 -24.97 33.85
C ALA A 3 8.86 -23.61 33.54
N PRO A 4 9.47 -22.73 32.72
CA PRO A 4 9.01 -21.35 32.57
C PRO A 4 7.73 -21.20 31.75
N GLN A 5 6.96 -20.15 32.04
CA GLN A 5 5.81 -19.72 31.23
C GLN A 5 6.28 -19.06 29.93
N GLY A 6 5.65 -19.43 28.80
CA GLY A 6 5.87 -18.85 27.47
C GLY A 6 4.80 -17.82 27.09
N VAL A 7 5.26 -16.59 26.80
CA VAL A 7 4.50 -15.37 26.49
C VAL A 7 4.78 -15.01 25.01
N LEU A 8 3.88 -14.52 24.14
CA LEU A 8 2.56 -13.86 24.28
C LEU A 8 1.61 -14.33 23.11
N ASN A 9 0.47 -13.65 22.95
CA ASN A 9 -0.49 -13.80 21.85
C ASN A 9 -0.05 -13.12 20.54
N ALA A 10 -0.59 -13.60 19.42
CA ALA A 10 -0.85 -12.78 18.23
C ALA A 10 -2.19 -13.22 17.61
N ASP A 11 -3.29 -12.70 18.16
CA ASP A 11 -4.63 -12.89 17.57
C ASP A 11 -4.68 -12.21 16.20
N TYR A 12 -4.66 -13.00 15.13
CA TYR A 12 -4.88 -12.54 13.75
C TYR A 12 -6.33 -12.08 13.59
N THR A 13 -6.62 -10.88 14.10
CA THR A 13 -7.90 -10.22 13.97
C THR A 13 -8.04 -9.75 12.53
N VAL A 14 -8.72 -10.56 11.70
CA VAL A 14 -9.12 -10.18 10.35
C VAL A 14 -9.97 -8.91 10.43
N LYS A 15 -9.38 -7.76 10.15
CA LYS A 15 -10.09 -6.48 10.07
C LYS A 15 -11.02 -6.50 8.86
N GLN A 16 -12.26 -6.95 9.06
CA GLN A 16 -13.35 -6.71 8.11
C GLN A 16 -13.59 -5.19 8.02
N TYR A 17 -13.04 -4.57 6.99
CA TYR A 17 -13.41 -3.21 6.62
C TYR A 17 -14.87 -3.21 6.16
N LYS A 18 -15.77 -2.65 6.99
CA LYS A 18 -17.20 -2.58 6.68
C LYS A 18 -17.43 -1.83 5.36
N THR A 19 -18.22 -2.43 4.50
CA THR A 19 -18.56 -1.93 3.17
C THR A 19 -19.42 -0.66 3.21
N PRO A 20 -19.17 0.33 2.33
CA PRO A 20 -20.18 1.32 1.96
C PRO A 20 -21.15 0.69 0.95
N THR A 21 -22.41 0.53 1.32
CA THR A 21 -23.48 0.14 0.37
C THR A 21 -23.81 1.33 -0.53
N ILE A 22 -23.34 1.32 -1.77
CA ILE A 22 -23.70 2.36 -2.77
C ILE A 22 -25.09 2.06 -3.35
N GLY A 23 -26.13 2.43 -2.60
CA GLY A 23 -27.52 2.37 -3.04
C GLY A 23 -27.93 3.67 -3.76
N ARG A 24 -28.39 3.58 -5.02
CA ARG A 24 -29.03 4.69 -5.74
C ARG A 24 -30.47 4.90 -5.25
N ALA A 25 -30.73 5.93 -4.45
CA ALA A 25 -32.00 6.67 -4.42
C ALA A 25 -31.82 7.96 -3.60
N GLY A 26 -32.60 9.01 -3.90
CA GLY A 26 -32.50 10.29 -3.19
C GLY A 26 -32.89 10.19 -1.72
N GLY A 27 -32.03 10.69 -0.84
CA GLY A 27 -32.24 10.76 0.60
C GLY A 27 -31.06 11.47 1.28
N VAL A 28 -31.34 12.32 2.27
CA VAL A 28 -30.30 13.05 3.01
C VAL A 28 -29.44 12.07 3.79
N ILE A 29 -28.12 12.15 3.65
CA ILE A 29 -27.18 11.22 4.27
C ILE A 29 -26.98 11.59 5.75
N THR A 30 -27.81 11.05 6.64
CA THR A 30 -27.46 10.94 8.07
C THR A 30 -26.77 9.60 8.32
N GLY A 31 -25.48 9.54 7.98
CA GLY A 31 -24.63 8.37 8.18
C GLY A 31 -23.19 8.80 8.44
N GLN A 32 -22.56 8.25 9.48
CA GLN A 32 -21.16 8.52 9.79
C GLN A 32 -20.26 7.88 8.73
N ILE A 33 -19.47 8.68 8.02
CA ILE A 33 -18.42 8.17 7.14
C ILE A 33 -17.23 7.79 8.03
N VAL A 34 -17.10 6.50 8.36
CA VAL A 34 -15.90 5.97 9.01
C VAL A 34 -14.84 5.73 7.92
N ILE A 35 -14.22 6.82 7.48
CA ILE A 35 -12.93 6.75 6.78
C ILE A 35 -11.90 6.30 7.82
N GLY A 36 -10.94 5.46 7.42
CA GLY A 36 -9.84 5.01 8.27
C GLY A 36 -8.85 6.11 8.63
N PHE A 37 -9.26 7.06 9.46
CA PHE A 37 -8.44 8.09 10.10
C PHE A 37 -8.85 8.23 11.57
N PRO A 38 -7.94 8.61 12.48
CA PRO A 38 -8.33 9.05 13.81
C PRO A 38 -9.21 10.31 13.69
N SER A 39 -10.15 10.44 14.61
CA SER A 39 -11.21 11.45 14.63
C SER A 39 -10.71 12.89 14.43
N VAL A 40 -10.93 13.43 13.23
CA VAL A 40 -10.75 14.87 12.96
C VAL A 40 -12.01 15.60 13.43
N THR A 41 -11.94 16.20 14.62
CA THR A 41 -13.05 16.96 15.22
C THR A 41 -13.18 18.33 14.54
N GLY A 42 -13.83 18.37 13.38
CA GLY A 42 -14.11 19.58 12.60
C GLY A 42 -15.39 19.45 11.78
N ASN A 43 -16.02 20.59 11.44
CA ASN A 43 -17.31 20.62 10.73
C ASN A 43 -17.16 20.27 9.24
N PHE A 44 -17.22 18.97 8.90
CA PHE A 44 -17.14 18.46 7.52
C PHE A 44 -18.46 18.54 6.72
N ALA A 45 -19.16 19.67 6.78
CA ALA A 45 -20.44 19.86 6.06
C ALA A 45 -20.30 20.06 4.53
N ALA A 46 -19.09 20.02 3.96
CA ALA A 46 -18.83 20.43 2.58
C ALA A 46 -17.81 19.56 1.79
N LEU A 47 -17.52 18.33 2.21
CA LEU A 47 -16.80 17.37 1.37
C LEU A 47 -17.76 16.72 0.36
N THR A 48 -17.86 17.31 -0.83
CA THR A 48 -18.72 16.81 -1.91
C THR A 48 -18.23 15.48 -2.48
N ASN A 49 -19.17 14.65 -2.96
CA ASN A 49 -18.91 13.29 -3.47
C ASN A 49 -17.77 13.19 -4.50
N ALA A 50 -17.57 14.24 -5.31
CA ALA A 50 -16.50 14.29 -6.32
C ALA A 50 -15.10 14.12 -5.72
N ASN A 51 -14.85 14.70 -4.53
CA ASN A 51 -13.54 14.62 -3.88
C ASN A 51 -13.26 13.22 -3.33
N ALA A 52 -14.29 12.51 -2.84
CA ALA A 52 -14.17 11.14 -2.39
C ALA A 52 -13.90 10.16 -3.55
N SER A 53 -14.57 10.35 -4.70
CA SER A 53 -14.30 9.59 -5.92
C SER A 53 -12.87 9.79 -6.44
N ASN A 54 -12.40 11.04 -6.51
CA ASN A 54 -11.04 11.36 -6.94
C ASN A 54 -10.00 10.73 -6.00
N TYR A 55 -10.21 10.77 -4.68
CA TYR A 55 -9.33 10.11 -3.71
C TYR A 55 -9.27 8.60 -3.93
N THR A 56 -10.41 7.94 -4.15
CA THR A 56 -10.48 6.49 -4.38
C THR A 56 -9.70 6.07 -5.63
N ILE A 57 -9.82 6.84 -6.73
CA ILE A 57 -9.10 6.59 -7.98
C ILE A 57 -7.59 6.75 -7.78
N LEU A 58 -7.15 7.85 -7.16
CA LEU A 58 -5.73 8.11 -6.90
C LEU A 58 -5.10 7.05 -5.99
N SER A 59 -5.80 6.63 -4.93
CA SER A 59 -5.34 5.55 -4.06
C SER A 59 -5.32 4.19 -4.78
N TYR A 60 -6.26 3.92 -5.68
CA TYR A 60 -6.24 2.72 -6.52
C TYR A 60 -5.07 2.71 -7.52
N ASP A 61 -4.83 3.81 -8.24
CA ASP A 61 -3.73 3.88 -9.20
C ASP A 61 -2.35 3.84 -8.52
N ASN A 62 -2.21 4.44 -7.34
CA ASN A 62 -1.02 4.30 -6.51
C ASN A 62 -0.82 2.84 -6.05
N ALA A 63 -1.86 2.19 -5.51
CA ALA A 63 -1.83 0.79 -5.11
C ALA A 63 -1.49 -0.15 -6.28
N LYS A 64 -2.09 0.09 -7.45
CA LYS A 64 -1.79 -0.63 -8.69
C LYS A 64 -0.33 -0.41 -9.10
N ARG A 65 0.22 0.82 -9.01
CA ARG A 65 1.62 1.13 -9.34
C ARG A 65 2.62 0.47 -8.39
N ASN A 66 2.50 0.68 -7.08
CA ASN A 66 3.46 0.21 -6.08
C ASN A 66 3.31 -1.28 -5.72
N GLY A 67 2.20 -1.92 -6.13
CA GLY A 67 1.91 -3.30 -5.78
C GLY A 67 1.24 -3.50 -4.42
N SER A 68 0.63 -2.49 -3.79
CA SER A 68 -0.03 -2.59 -2.48
C SER A 68 -1.53 -2.91 -2.55
N PRO A 69 -2.20 -3.26 -1.43
CA PRO A 69 -3.65 -3.43 -1.41
C PRO A 69 -4.37 -2.13 -1.84
N ALA A 70 -5.33 -2.23 -2.75
CA ALA A 70 -6.20 -1.10 -3.09
C ALA A 70 -7.17 -0.79 -1.93
N PRO A 71 -7.77 0.42 -1.86
CA PRO A 71 -8.68 0.78 -0.76
C PRO A 71 -9.83 -0.21 -0.55
N TYR A 72 -10.36 -0.77 -1.64
CA TYR A 72 -11.23 -1.93 -1.60
C TYR A 72 -10.40 -3.18 -1.81
N HIS A 73 -10.10 -3.89 -0.73
CA HIS A 73 -9.29 -5.10 -0.76
C HIS A 73 -10.06 -6.33 -0.25
N SER A 74 -9.70 -7.51 -0.74
CA SER A 74 -10.21 -8.80 -0.27
C SER A 74 -9.17 -9.89 -0.42
N ILE A 75 -9.21 -10.89 0.45
CA ILE A 75 -8.27 -12.03 0.44
C ILE A 75 -9.07 -13.30 0.13
N VAL A 76 -8.47 -14.20 -0.65
CA VAL A 76 -8.90 -15.60 -0.79
C VAL A 76 -7.70 -16.52 -0.61
N GLU A 77 -7.96 -17.74 -0.14
CA GLU A 77 -6.92 -18.71 0.20
C GLU A 77 -7.02 -19.96 -0.68
N ASP A 78 -5.87 -20.51 -1.06
CA ASP A 78 -5.67 -21.76 -1.80
C ASP A 78 -6.50 -21.91 -3.10
N VAL A 79 -6.89 -20.80 -3.74
CA VAL A 79 -7.61 -20.86 -5.03
C VAL A 79 -6.66 -21.07 -6.20
N ARG A 80 -7.14 -21.78 -7.23
CA ARG A 80 -6.38 -22.02 -8.47
C ARG A 80 -6.11 -20.74 -9.27
N SER A 81 -7.07 -19.81 -9.28
CA SER A 81 -6.93 -18.50 -9.90
C SER A 81 -8.01 -17.54 -9.38
N LEU A 82 -7.71 -16.25 -9.41
CA LEU A 82 -8.67 -15.19 -9.12
C LEU A 82 -9.68 -15.04 -10.29
N PRO A 83 -10.88 -14.48 -10.07
CA PRO A 83 -11.85 -14.23 -11.14
C PRO A 83 -11.41 -13.09 -12.08
N ALA A 84 -11.83 -13.11 -13.34
CA ALA A 84 -11.52 -12.07 -14.33
C ALA A 84 -12.34 -10.76 -14.15
N THR A 85 -13.25 -10.74 -13.19
CA THR A 85 -14.08 -9.60 -12.78
C THR A 85 -14.21 -9.54 -11.25
N GLY A 86 -14.44 -8.35 -10.72
CA GLY A 86 -14.47 -8.05 -9.30
C GLY A 86 -15.20 -6.74 -9.00
N ILE A 87 -14.92 -6.15 -7.84
CA ILE A 87 -15.45 -4.84 -7.45
C ILE A 87 -14.64 -3.76 -8.20
N PRO A 88 -15.25 -2.68 -8.72
CA PRO A 88 -14.50 -1.60 -9.34
C PRO A 88 -13.51 -0.92 -8.38
N TYR A 89 -12.35 -0.51 -8.91
CA TYR A 89 -11.25 0.12 -8.14
C TYR A 89 -10.81 -0.70 -6.92
N SER A 90 -10.77 -2.02 -7.05
CA SER A 90 -10.45 -2.95 -5.97
C SER A 90 -9.21 -3.78 -6.28
N SER A 91 -8.65 -4.44 -5.27
CA SER A 91 -7.71 -5.54 -5.47
C SER A 91 -8.14 -6.80 -4.72
N LYS A 92 -7.57 -7.95 -5.10
CA LYS A 92 -7.77 -9.23 -4.43
C LYS A 92 -6.47 -10.03 -4.37
N ASP A 93 -6.18 -10.58 -3.21
CA ASP A 93 -5.02 -11.45 -3.00
C ASP A 93 -5.41 -12.92 -3.06
N ASN A 94 -4.54 -13.74 -3.65
CA ASN A 94 -4.50 -15.17 -3.48
C ASN A 94 -3.35 -15.52 -2.52
N ILE A 95 -3.68 -16.06 -1.35
CA ILE A 95 -2.70 -16.61 -0.41
C ILE A 95 -2.65 -18.12 -0.62
N LYS A 96 -1.46 -18.68 -0.79
CA LYS A 96 -1.25 -20.14 -0.78
C LYS A 96 -0.27 -20.53 0.30
N GLN A 97 -0.62 -21.51 1.13
CA GLN A 97 0.24 -21.98 2.22
C GLN A 97 0.77 -20.84 3.13
N GLY A 98 -0.04 -19.79 3.36
CA GLY A 98 0.33 -18.61 4.14
C GLY A 98 1.21 -17.58 3.42
N GLN A 99 1.56 -17.77 2.15
CA GLN A 99 2.34 -16.81 1.34
C GLN A 99 1.43 -16.10 0.34
N LEU A 100 1.65 -14.79 0.14
CA LEU A 100 1.03 -14.05 -0.95
C LEU A 100 1.56 -14.59 -2.28
N GLU A 101 0.69 -15.24 -3.05
CA GLU A 101 1.04 -15.81 -4.34
C GLU A 101 0.85 -14.80 -5.47
N GLN A 102 -0.31 -14.13 -5.46
CA GLN A 102 -0.78 -13.25 -6.53
C GLN A 102 -1.66 -12.13 -5.96
N ARG A 103 -1.53 -10.90 -6.47
CA ARG A 103 -2.48 -9.78 -6.28
C ARG A 103 -3.08 -9.35 -7.62
N ARG A 104 -4.40 -9.33 -7.73
CA ARG A 104 -5.14 -8.82 -8.91
C ARG A 104 -5.76 -7.47 -8.62
N TYR A 105 -5.69 -6.53 -9.57
CA TYR A 105 -6.39 -5.25 -9.54
C TYR A 105 -7.56 -5.26 -10.52
N TYR A 106 -8.67 -4.65 -10.13
CA TYR A 106 -9.88 -4.52 -10.93
C TYR A 106 -10.16 -3.05 -11.21
N GLY A 107 -10.30 -2.72 -12.50
CA GLY A 107 -10.48 -1.37 -13.02
C GLY A 107 -11.82 -0.72 -12.70
N SER A 108 -12.05 0.43 -13.32
CA SER A 108 -13.28 1.22 -13.14
C SER A 108 -14.57 0.51 -13.57
N ASP A 109 -14.47 -0.47 -14.48
CA ASP A 109 -15.56 -1.33 -14.95
C ASP A 109 -15.64 -2.68 -14.24
N GLY A 110 -14.80 -2.90 -13.22
CA GLY A 110 -14.71 -4.14 -12.46
C GLY A 110 -14.01 -5.29 -13.19
N LYS A 111 -13.44 -5.09 -14.39
CA LYS A 111 -12.58 -6.08 -15.04
C LYS A 111 -11.19 -6.09 -14.43
N ALA A 112 -10.53 -7.24 -14.43
CA ALA A 112 -9.12 -7.32 -14.07
C ALA A 112 -8.29 -6.43 -15.00
N GLU A 113 -7.42 -5.57 -14.47
CA GLU A 113 -6.47 -4.78 -15.28
C GLU A 113 -5.07 -5.39 -15.22
N LEU A 114 -4.65 -5.79 -14.02
CA LEU A 114 -3.28 -6.18 -13.70
C LEU A 114 -3.29 -7.36 -12.72
N ASP A 115 -2.40 -8.33 -12.97
CA ASP A 115 -1.91 -9.25 -11.96
C ASP A 115 -0.45 -8.95 -11.59
N ILE A 116 -0.12 -9.13 -10.31
CA ILE A 116 1.25 -9.17 -9.80
C ILE A 116 1.45 -10.55 -9.14
N ASP A 117 2.41 -11.32 -9.64
CA ASP A 117 2.79 -12.62 -9.07
C ASP A 117 4.03 -12.42 -8.19
N TYR A 118 3.91 -12.73 -6.90
CA TYR A 118 4.96 -12.56 -5.88
C TYR A 118 5.80 -13.84 -5.68
N THR A 119 5.36 -14.93 -6.29
CA THR A 119 6.06 -16.22 -6.27
C THR A 119 6.30 -16.69 -7.70
N ASN A 120 7.27 -17.59 -7.88
CA ASN A 120 7.50 -18.23 -9.17
C ASN A 120 6.49 -19.36 -9.47
N HIS A 121 5.44 -19.52 -8.65
CA HIS A 121 4.45 -20.60 -8.74
C HIS A 121 5.07 -22.02 -8.81
N GLY A 122 6.24 -22.23 -8.20
CA GLY A 122 7.01 -23.47 -8.27
C GLY A 122 7.80 -23.69 -9.58
N ASN A 123 7.72 -22.77 -10.54
CA ASN A 123 8.34 -22.86 -11.87
C ASN A 123 9.57 -21.94 -12.00
N ALA A 124 10.51 -22.04 -11.04
CA ALA A 124 11.70 -21.19 -10.95
C ALA A 124 12.58 -21.14 -12.21
N GLN A 125 12.54 -22.17 -13.07
CA GLN A 125 13.32 -22.23 -14.32
C GLN A 125 12.77 -21.36 -15.46
N ILE A 126 11.52 -20.89 -15.39
CA ILE A 126 10.87 -20.13 -16.48
C ILE A 126 10.80 -18.64 -16.13
N ASN A 127 10.40 -18.31 -14.89
CA ASN A 127 10.31 -16.93 -14.39
C ASN A 127 11.15 -16.80 -13.09
N PRO A 128 12.46 -16.47 -13.18
CA PRO A 128 13.32 -16.37 -12.00
C PRO A 128 13.09 -15.10 -11.17
N ASN A 129 12.55 -14.04 -11.78
CA ASN A 129 12.39 -12.73 -11.15
C ASN A 129 10.98 -12.56 -10.59
N VAL A 130 10.88 -12.20 -9.31
CA VAL A 130 9.63 -11.88 -8.61
C VAL A 130 9.83 -10.66 -7.71
N PRO A 131 8.78 -9.84 -7.47
CA PRO A 131 7.49 -9.90 -8.15
C PRO A 131 7.56 -9.54 -9.64
N HIS A 132 6.62 -10.05 -10.43
CA HIS A 132 6.45 -9.70 -11.84
C HIS A 132 4.98 -9.49 -12.20
N ARG A 133 4.73 -8.79 -13.30
CA ARG A 133 3.44 -8.20 -13.65
C ARG A 133 2.88 -8.74 -14.94
N HIS A 134 1.55 -8.78 -15.05
CA HIS A 134 0.82 -9.17 -16.24
C HIS A 134 -0.42 -8.29 -16.46
N ASP A 135 -0.46 -7.57 -17.57
CA ASP A 135 -1.67 -6.88 -18.01
C ASP A 135 -2.75 -7.87 -18.48
N TRP A 136 -4.02 -7.48 -18.41
CA TRP A 136 -5.14 -8.27 -18.90
C TRP A 136 -5.59 -7.88 -20.31
N ASN A 137 -5.88 -8.90 -21.13
CA ASN A 137 -6.36 -8.72 -22.50
C ASN A 137 -7.81 -9.25 -22.64
N TYR A 138 -8.68 -8.40 -23.21
CA TYR A 138 -10.11 -8.63 -23.42
C TYR A 138 -10.53 -8.65 -24.90
N ASN A 139 -9.58 -8.63 -25.85
CA ASN A 139 -9.89 -8.69 -27.27
C ASN A 139 -10.46 -10.07 -27.69
N ASN A 140 -10.24 -11.09 -26.87
CA ASN A 140 -10.74 -12.46 -27.03
C ASN A 140 -11.35 -12.92 -25.68
N LYS A 141 -11.27 -14.22 -25.37
CA LYS A 141 -11.53 -14.71 -24.00
C LYS A 141 -10.59 -13.97 -23.03
N PRO A 142 -11.08 -13.49 -21.87
CA PRO A 142 -10.26 -12.80 -20.87
C PRO A 142 -9.02 -13.62 -20.49
N GLN A 143 -7.83 -13.06 -20.67
CA GLN A 143 -6.56 -13.74 -20.42
C GLN A 143 -5.49 -12.79 -19.88
N ARG A 144 -4.59 -13.33 -19.05
CA ARG A 144 -3.34 -12.66 -18.65
C ARG A 144 -2.41 -12.56 -19.86
N GLY A 145 -1.73 -11.42 -20.00
CA GLY A 145 -0.68 -11.19 -20.99
C GLY A 145 0.66 -11.83 -20.62
N PRO A 146 1.74 -11.54 -21.37
CA PRO A 146 3.10 -11.91 -20.98
C PRO A 146 3.53 -11.21 -19.69
N TRP A 147 4.56 -11.75 -19.03
CA TRP A 147 5.13 -11.13 -17.83
C TRP A 147 6.06 -9.96 -18.17
N TYR A 148 6.15 -8.99 -17.27
CA TYR A 148 7.14 -7.92 -17.29
C TYR A 148 7.58 -7.54 -15.86
N ILE A 149 8.71 -6.84 -15.75
CA ILE A 149 9.23 -6.29 -14.48
C ILE A 149 9.16 -4.77 -14.59
N VAL A 150 8.67 -4.09 -13.54
CA VAL A 150 8.85 -2.64 -13.37
C VAL A 150 10.07 -2.44 -12.46
N GLU A 151 10.87 -1.39 -12.67
CA GLU A 151 12.02 -1.12 -11.79
C GLU A 151 11.63 -0.94 -10.32
N THR A 152 10.41 -0.48 -10.03
CA THR A 152 9.85 -0.41 -8.67
C THR A 152 9.49 -1.77 -8.07
N ASP A 153 9.38 -2.83 -8.89
CA ASP A 153 9.13 -4.21 -8.42
C ASP A 153 10.42 -4.87 -7.94
N LEU A 154 11.58 -4.40 -8.41
CA LEU A 154 12.89 -4.73 -7.87
C LEU A 154 12.97 -4.11 -6.47
N HIS A 155 12.47 -4.88 -5.49
CA HIS A 155 12.15 -4.42 -4.14
C HIS A 155 13.19 -3.46 -3.56
N TYR A 156 12.81 -2.18 -3.47
CA TYR A 156 13.38 -1.29 -2.48
C TYR A 156 12.73 -1.62 -1.15
N SER A 157 13.37 -2.48 -0.36
CA SER A 157 12.84 -2.92 0.93
C SER A 157 13.06 -1.87 2.01
N TYR A 158 12.31 -1.98 3.12
CA TYR A 158 12.55 -1.15 4.30
C TYR A 158 13.96 -1.37 4.87
N SER A 159 14.58 -2.54 4.66
CA SER A 159 15.96 -2.80 5.05
C SER A 159 16.96 -2.01 4.20
N GLN A 160 16.72 -1.87 2.89
CA GLN A 160 17.54 -1.00 2.02
C GLN A 160 17.34 0.47 2.37
N LEU A 161 16.12 0.91 2.67
CA LEU A 161 15.89 2.26 3.21
C LEU A 161 16.72 2.53 4.48
N VAL A 162 16.75 1.58 5.41
CA VAL A 162 17.56 1.69 6.63
C VAL A 162 19.05 1.67 6.29
N GLU A 163 19.51 0.85 5.35
CA GLU A 163 20.91 0.77 4.92
C GLU A 163 21.38 2.07 4.26
N ASP A 164 20.65 2.58 3.26
CA ASP A 164 20.97 3.81 2.53
C ASP A 164 21.04 5.03 3.44
N LEU A 165 20.08 5.18 4.36
CA LEU A 165 20.14 6.27 5.33
C LEU A 165 21.32 6.11 6.31
N ASN A 166 21.70 4.88 6.67
CA ASN A 166 22.88 4.63 7.51
C ASN A 166 24.22 4.81 6.76
N THR A 167 24.26 4.67 5.44
CA THR A 167 25.43 5.03 4.62
C THR A 167 25.52 6.54 4.33
N GLY A 168 24.47 7.30 4.67
CA GLY A 168 24.44 8.76 4.52
C GLY A 168 23.74 9.26 3.25
N HIS A 169 23.08 8.39 2.49
CA HIS A 169 22.24 8.81 1.38
C HIS A 169 20.98 9.53 1.89
N GLU A 170 20.49 10.49 1.11
CA GLU A 170 19.21 11.14 1.37
C GLU A 170 18.09 10.44 0.59
N VAL A 171 16.86 10.55 1.08
CA VAL A 171 15.71 9.89 0.47
C VAL A 171 14.55 10.85 0.32
N SER A 172 13.95 10.90 -0.86
CA SER A 172 12.67 11.57 -1.06
C SER A 172 11.58 10.58 -1.45
N PHE A 173 10.35 10.85 -1.05
CA PHE A 173 9.18 10.01 -1.35
C PHE A 173 7.91 10.86 -1.38
N THR A 174 6.85 10.33 -1.99
CA THR A 174 5.53 10.94 -2.03
C THR A 174 4.58 10.19 -1.09
N PHE A 175 3.84 10.92 -0.25
CA PHE A 175 2.76 10.40 0.59
C PHE A 175 1.55 11.31 0.46
N VAL A 176 0.38 10.74 0.13
CA VAL A 176 -0.88 11.48 -0.11
C VAL A 176 -0.69 12.69 -1.07
N ASN A 177 0.01 12.47 -2.17
CA ASN A 177 0.37 13.47 -3.20
C ASN A 177 1.22 14.65 -2.72
N VAL A 178 1.81 14.57 -1.53
CA VAL A 178 2.79 15.53 -1.02
C VAL A 178 4.16 14.88 -1.02
N LYS A 179 5.18 15.59 -1.50
CA LYS A 179 6.57 15.11 -1.46
C LYS A 179 7.19 15.38 -0.08
N TYR A 180 7.96 14.42 0.40
CA TYR A 180 8.70 14.44 1.65
C TYR A 180 10.16 14.10 1.38
N TYR A 181 11.03 14.49 2.31
CA TYR A 181 12.46 14.33 2.26
C TYR A 181 12.97 13.86 3.62
N ILE A 182 13.81 12.84 3.64
CA ILE A 182 14.66 12.45 4.75
C ILE A 182 16.06 12.90 4.40
N THR A 183 16.55 13.93 5.09
CA THR A 183 17.82 14.61 4.79
C THR A 183 18.74 14.67 6.00
N GLN A 184 20.03 14.83 5.77
CA GLN A 184 21.04 14.98 6.82
C GLN A 184 21.58 16.42 6.84
N ASN A 185 21.63 17.05 8.01
CA ASN A 185 22.27 18.35 8.18
C ASN A 185 22.92 18.44 9.58
N GLN A 186 24.15 18.97 9.65
CA GLN A 186 24.91 19.14 10.89
C GLN A 186 24.97 17.90 11.81
N GLY A 187 24.97 16.69 11.22
CA GLY A 187 25.01 15.43 11.96
C GLY A 187 23.67 14.97 12.55
N SER A 188 22.56 15.62 12.23
CA SER A 188 21.20 15.19 12.55
C SER A 188 20.40 14.86 11.28
N TRP A 189 19.35 14.06 11.44
CA TRP A 189 18.46 13.60 10.39
C TRP A 189 17.08 14.22 10.54
N TYR A 190 16.45 14.57 9.41
CA TYR A 190 15.23 15.38 9.37
C TYR A 190 14.21 14.80 8.41
N LEU A 191 12.96 14.62 8.87
CA LEU A 191 11.83 14.41 7.97
C LEU A 191 11.17 15.75 7.65
N THR A 192 11.28 16.21 6.40
CA THR A 192 10.75 17.50 5.94
C THR A 192 9.68 17.28 4.88
N LYS A 193 8.61 18.05 4.94
CA LYS A 193 7.53 18.08 3.94
C LYS A 193 7.78 19.20 2.93
N LEU A 194 7.57 18.95 1.64
CA LEU A 194 7.77 19.94 0.59
C LEU A 194 6.97 21.23 0.87
N GLY A 195 7.68 22.36 0.89
CA GLY A 195 7.12 23.69 1.14
C GLY A 195 7.12 24.13 2.61
N GLU A 196 7.41 23.23 3.56
CA GLU A 196 7.64 23.62 4.96
C GLU A 196 9.10 24.07 5.15
N SER A 197 9.32 25.13 5.91
CA SER A 197 10.67 25.60 6.29
C SER A 197 11.21 24.92 7.57
N VAL A 198 10.38 24.12 8.23
CA VAL A 198 10.71 23.38 9.45
C VAL A 198 10.48 21.88 9.26
N PRO A 199 11.35 21.02 9.81
CA PRO A 199 11.17 19.57 9.78
C PRO A 199 9.99 19.15 10.67
N LEU A 200 9.28 18.10 10.26
CA LEU A 200 8.18 17.49 11.03
C LEU A 200 8.69 16.69 12.22
N GLN A 201 9.78 15.95 12.02
CA GLN A 201 10.52 15.22 13.04
C GLN A 201 12.01 15.33 12.75
N SER A 202 12.83 15.23 13.80
CA SER A 202 14.29 15.21 13.71
C SER A 202 14.88 14.27 14.75
N ALA A 203 16.00 13.62 14.44
CA ALA A 203 16.70 12.72 15.34
C ALA A 203 18.22 12.74 15.10
N SER A 204 19.00 12.16 16.02
CA SER A 204 20.47 12.12 15.88
C SER A 204 20.93 11.00 14.93
N THR A 205 20.08 10.00 14.68
CA THR A 205 20.40 8.85 13.82
C THR A 205 19.23 8.49 12.90
N PRO A 206 19.46 7.81 11.75
CA PRO A 206 18.39 7.34 10.88
C PRO A 206 17.40 6.41 11.59
N SER A 207 17.92 5.45 12.35
CA SER A 207 17.10 4.46 13.06
C SER A 207 16.20 5.10 14.12
N GLU A 208 16.70 6.12 14.83
CA GLU A 208 15.89 6.92 15.76
C GLU A 208 14.84 7.75 15.01
N LEU A 209 15.20 8.41 13.89
CA LEU A 209 14.25 9.15 13.07
C LEU A 209 13.12 8.22 12.61
N LEU A 210 13.45 7.09 11.98
CA LEU A 210 12.47 6.14 11.45
C LEU A 210 11.57 5.51 12.53
N THR A 211 12.05 5.40 13.77
CA THR A 211 11.27 4.93 14.92
C THR A 211 10.28 5.99 15.41
N LEU A 212 10.70 7.26 15.45
CA LEU A 212 9.86 8.39 15.84
C LEU A 212 8.93 8.86 14.72
N ALA A 213 9.29 8.59 13.47
CA ALA A 213 8.69 9.24 12.32
C ALA A 213 7.28 8.71 12.05
N THR A 214 6.34 9.64 12.00
CA THR A 214 4.92 9.36 11.78
C THR A 214 4.33 10.38 10.82
N LEU A 215 3.50 9.88 9.90
CA LEU A 215 2.67 10.69 9.01
C LEU A 215 1.22 10.26 9.22
N ASN A 216 0.32 11.21 9.42
CA ASN A 216 -1.10 10.97 9.75
C ASN A 216 -1.33 9.99 10.91
N ASN A 217 -0.45 10.01 11.93
CA ASN A 217 -0.43 9.12 13.10
C ASN A 217 -0.14 7.63 12.82
N GLU A 218 0.38 7.30 11.64
CA GLU A 218 0.89 5.97 11.29
C GLU A 218 2.42 6.02 11.15
N SER A 219 3.13 4.96 11.57
CA SER A 219 4.60 4.96 11.54
C SER A 219 5.14 4.87 10.12
N LEU A 220 6.28 5.50 9.86
CA LEU A 220 6.91 5.51 8.54
C LEU A 220 7.25 4.09 8.06
N GLN A 221 7.61 3.17 8.97
CA GLN A 221 7.75 1.75 8.69
C GLN A 221 6.44 1.08 8.25
N THR A 222 5.31 1.35 8.93
CA THR A 222 4.02 0.77 8.55
C THR A 222 3.57 1.30 7.19
N LEU A 223 3.75 2.61 6.95
CA LEU A 223 3.46 3.26 5.68
C LEU A 223 4.36 2.78 4.52
N PHE A 224 5.61 2.42 4.81
CA PHE A 224 6.49 1.79 3.83
C PHE A 224 6.02 0.36 3.52
N ASN A 225 5.83 -0.45 4.56
CA ASN A 225 5.46 -1.87 4.43
C ASN A 225 4.06 -2.08 3.82
N ASN A 226 3.14 -1.12 3.99
CA ASN A 226 1.83 -1.13 3.35
C ASN A 226 1.82 -0.43 1.97
N GLY A 227 2.97 0.07 1.50
CA GLY A 227 3.16 0.72 0.21
C GLY A 227 2.64 2.16 0.09
N SER A 228 2.14 2.78 1.16
CA SER A 228 1.61 4.15 1.12
C SER A 228 2.64 5.21 0.72
N LEU A 229 3.94 4.90 0.83
CA LEU A 229 5.03 5.74 0.35
C LEU A 229 5.37 5.33 -1.09
N VAL A 230 5.28 6.28 -2.02
CA VAL A 230 5.51 6.05 -3.46
C VAL A 230 6.57 7.02 -4.02
N ASP A 231 6.98 6.83 -5.27
CA ASP A 231 8.00 7.65 -5.96
C ASP A 231 9.31 7.82 -5.13
N ILE A 232 9.70 6.76 -4.41
CA ILE A 232 10.88 6.74 -3.55
C ILE A 232 12.13 6.91 -4.42
N SER A 233 12.99 7.87 -4.07
CA SER A 233 14.25 8.17 -4.77
C SER A 233 15.35 8.42 -3.74
N VAL A 234 16.44 7.67 -3.87
CA VAL A 234 17.68 7.80 -3.08
C VAL A 234 18.65 8.70 -3.84
N TYR A 235 19.37 9.59 -3.15
CA TYR A 235 20.31 10.55 -3.76
C TYR A 235 21.41 11.04 -2.80
#